data_AF-D5Q9U9-F1
#
_entry.id   AF-D5Q9U9-F1
#
_cell.length_a   1.000
_cell.length_b   1.000
_cell.length_c   1.000
_cell.angle_alpha   90.00
_cell.angle_beta   90.00
_cell.angle_gamma   90.00
#
_symmetry.space_group_name_H-M   'P 1'
#
loop_
_entity.id
_entity.type
_entity.pdbx_description
1 polymer ?
#
loop_
_entity_poly.entity_id
_entity_poly.type
_entity_poly.pdbx_seq_one_letter_code
_entity_poly.pdbx_strand_id
1 'polypeptide(L)'
;MSYQNYKCERDYVYDDYKYNKCNEYYNDYEEMTHVHEYSESVKLAEECEDRHNHRAAGVTGEVIPINGGTNHVHKINDNVDFLDHFHKICVTTGPAIRIPGTDKHIHLICGETTVNDGHCHKFLFTTQIEAPLV
;
A
#
# COMPACT_ATOMS: atom_id res chain seq x y z
N MET A 1 -24.75 11.74 -4.95
CA MET A 1 -23.54 10.97 -4.57
C MET A 1 -22.36 11.62 -5.26
N SER A 2 -21.50 12.29 -4.50
CA SER A 2 -20.24 12.83 -5.04
C SER A 2 -19.25 11.68 -5.11
N TYR A 3 -18.90 11.26 -6.32
CA TYR A 3 -17.77 10.35 -6.51
C TYR A 3 -16.52 11.12 -6.07
N GLN A 4 -15.98 10.77 -4.90
CA GLN A 4 -14.68 11.28 -4.50
C GLN A 4 -13.66 10.76 -5.51
N ASN A 5 -13.22 11.65 -6.41
CA ASN A 5 -12.06 11.41 -7.25
C ASN A 5 -10.85 11.41 -6.31
N TYR A 6 -10.53 10.27 -5.72
CA TYR A 6 -9.28 10.08 -4.99
C TYR A 6 -8.14 10.24 -6.00
N LYS A 7 -7.64 11.47 -6.11
CA LYS A 7 -6.40 11.73 -6.82
C LYS A 7 -5.30 11.11 -5.98
N CYS A 8 -4.45 10.32 -6.62
CA CYS A 8 -3.22 9.86 -5.99
C CYS A 8 -2.32 11.09 -5.79
N GLU A 9 -2.51 11.78 -4.68
CA GLU A 9 -1.65 12.88 -4.30
C GLU A 9 -0.33 12.26 -3.86
N ARG A 10 0.73 12.56 -4.61
CA ARG A 10 2.13 12.21 -4.34
C ARG A 10 2.65 12.81 -3.02
N ASP A 11 1.76 13.40 -2.21
CA ASP A 11 2.05 14.43 -1.22
C ASP A 11 1.48 14.12 0.18
N TYR A 12 1.24 12.84 0.51
CA TYR A 12 1.25 12.45 1.91
C TYR A 12 2.69 12.39 2.41
N VAL A 13 3.38 13.54 2.39
CA VAL A 13 4.66 13.75 3.07
C VAL A 13 4.36 13.84 4.56
N TYR A 14 4.08 12.69 5.17
CA TYR A 14 4.20 12.55 6.60
C TYR A 14 5.69 12.57 6.94
N ASP A 15 6.04 13.14 8.09
CA ASP A 15 7.41 13.35 8.55
C ASP A 15 8.15 12.00 8.70
N ASP A 16 8.65 11.51 7.58
CA ASP A 16 9.17 10.15 7.36
C ASP A 16 10.54 9.97 8.00
N TYR A 17 11.15 11.04 8.51
CA TYR A 17 12.46 10.99 9.16
C TYR A 17 12.49 10.10 10.41
N LYS A 18 11.34 9.75 10.99
CA LYS A 18 11.27 8.86 12.15
C LYS A 18 11.05 7.37 11.80
N TYR A 19 10.49 7.05 10.63
CA TYR A 19 10.12 5.68 10.22
C TYR A 19 10.80 5.24 8.91
N ASN A 20 11.96 5.82 8.59
CA ASN A 20 12.74 5.56 7.38
C ASN A 20 13.75 4.41 7.49
N LYS A 21 13.66 3.57 8.51
CA LYS A 21 14.53 2.40 8.65
C LYS A 21 13.74 1.13 8.40
N CYS A 22 13.98 0.54 7.23
CA CYS A 22 13.55 -0.83 6.86
C CYS A 22 14.28 -1.92 7.68
N ASN A 23 14.62 -1.64 8.94
CA ASN A 23 15.40 -2.52 9.79
C ASN A 23 15.18 -2.10 11.25
N GLU A 24 14.08 -2.56 11.85
CA GLU A 24 13.92 -2.57 13.30
C GLU A 24 13.76 -4.01 13.79
N TYR A 25 14.38 -4.27 14.93
CA TYR A 25 14.32 -5.52 15.66
C TYR A 25 12.98 -5.52 16.42
N TYR A 26 12.09 -6.45 16.09
CA TYR A 26 10.80 -6.58 16.77
C TYR A 26 11.02 -6.91 18.26
N ASN A 27 10.60 -6.02 19.16
CA ASN A 27 10.48 -6.33 20.58
C ASN A 27 9.15 -7.04 20.82
N ASP A 28 9.22 -8.29 21.30
CA ASP A 28 8.09 -9.19 21.61
C ASP A 28 7.17 -8.69 22.77
N TYR A 29 7.29 -7.42 23.15
CA TYR A 29 6.55 -6.78 24.25
C TYR A 29 5.70 -5.59 23.80
N GLU A 30 5.75 -5.19 22.53
CA GLU A 30 4.85 -4.17 21.99
C GLU A 30 3.52 -4.80 21.59
N GLU A 31 2.40 -4.14 21.95
CA GLU A 31 1.06 -4.60 21.55
C GLU A 31 0.95 -4.55 20.03
N MET A 32 0.78 -5.72 19.41
CA MET A 32 0.60 -5.82 17.96
C MET A 32 -0.66 -5.08 17.50
N THR A 33 -0.58 -4.38 16.38
CA THR A 33 -1.72 -3.69 15.77
C THR A 33 -2.24 -4.43 14.54
N HIS A 34 -3.48 -4.16 14.11
CA HIS A 34 -4.06 -4.84 12.95
C HIS A 34 -3.33 -4.48 11.66
N VAL A 35 -3.40 -5.40 10.71
CA VAL A 35 -2.82 -5.27 9.37
C VAL A 35 -3.84 -5.68 8.33
N HIS A 36 -3.61 -5.32 7.07
CA HIS A 36 -4.48 -5.73 5.97
C HIS A 36 -3.73 -6.53 4.91
N GLU A 37 -4.38 -7.56 4.38
CA GLU A 37 -3.95 -8.22 3.14
C GLU A 37 -4.19 -7.29 1.94
N TYR A 38 -3.37 -7.43 0.90
CA TYR A 38 -3.65 -6.89 -0.42
C TYR A 38 -3.18 -7.89 -1.48
N SER A 39 -3.87 -7.93 -2.62
CA SER A 39 -3.47 -8.75 -3.78
C SER A 39 -4.10 -8.16 -5.04
N GLU A 40 -3.28 -7.65 -5.96
CA GLU A 40 -3.76 -7.03 -7.19
C GLU A 40 -2.68 -6.97 -8.29
N SER A 41 -3.08 -6.63 -9.52
CA SER A 41 -2.14 -6.36 -10.62
C SER A 41 -1.79 -4.87 -10.73
N VAL A 42 -0.52 -4.57 -11.05
CA VAL A 42 -0.13 -3.22 -11.51
C VAL A 42 -0.61 -3.02 -12.95
N LYS A 43 -0.67 -1.75 -13.39
CA LYS A 43 -1.08 -1.40 -14.75
C LYS A 43 0.01 -1.80 -15.76
N LEU A 44 -0.40 -1.93 -17.02
CA LEU A 44 0.54 -2.15 -18.11
C LEU A 44 1.54 -0.98 -18.21
N ALA A 45 2.79 -1.31 -18.48
CA ALA A 45 3.80 -0.38 -18.96
C ALA A 45 4.23 -0.79 -20.38
N GLU A 46 4.94 0.11 -21.05
CA GLU A 46 5.46 -0.09 -22.41
C GLU A 46 4.36 -0.40 -23.45
N GLU A 47 4.76 -0.66 -24.69
CA GLU A 47 3.86 -0.89 -25.81
C GLU A 47 4.36 -2.05 -26.69
N CYS A 48 3.51 -2.55 -27.59
CA CYS A 48 3.84 -3.65 -28.51
C CYS A 48 4.29 -4.93 -27.76
N GLU A 49 5.39 -5.55 -28.19
CA GLU A 49 5.88 -6.83 -27.66
C GLU A 49 6.46 -6.72 -26.25
N ASP A 50 6.89 -5.52 -25.85
CA ASP A 50 7.45 -5.27 -24.52
C ASP A 50 6.34 -4.94 -23.50
N ARG A 51 5.07 -4.84 -23.93
CA ARG A 51 3.96 -4.46 -23.05
C ARG A 51 3.65 -5.55 -22.03
N HIS A 52 3.87 -5.25 -20.75
CA HIS A 52 3.62 -6.19 -19.67
C HIS A 52 3.15 -5.51 -18.37
N ASN A 53 2.82 -6.33 -17.36
CA ASN A 53 2.57 -5.90 -15.99
C ASN A 53 3.07 -6.96 -15.00
N HIS A 54 2.96 -6.61 -13.71
CA HIS A 54 3.29 -7.48 -12.59
C HIS A 54 2.10 -7.63 -11.64
N ARG A 55 2.19 -8.60 -10.74
CA ARG A 55 1.25 -8.85 -9.64
C ARG A 55 1.91 -8.55 -8.31
N ALA A 56 1.15 -7.96 -7.39
CA ALA A 56 1.58 -7.70 -6.02
C ALA A 56 0.63 -8.39 -5.06
N ALA A 57 1.16 -9.04 -4.03
CA ALA A 57 0.38 -9.60 -2.94
C ALA A 57 1.20 -9.59 -1.64
N GLY A 58 0.56 -9.29 -0.52
CA GLY A 58 1.22 -9.18 0.76
C GLY A 58 0.29 -8.75 1.89
N VAL A 59 0.89 -8.43 3.03
CA VAL A 59 0.22 -7.81 4.17
C VAL A 59 0.89 -6.49 4.47
N THR A 60 0.11 -5.49 4.86
CA THR A 60 0.66 -4.19 5.25
C THR A 60 1.49 -4.29 6.53
N GLY A 61 2.34 -3.30 6.77
CA GLY A 61 2.92 -3.07 8.10
C GLY A 61 1.86 -2.65 9.13
N GLU A 62 2.31 -2.51 10.37
CA GLU A 62 1.50 -2.09 11.50
C GLU A 62 0.91 -0.68 11.35
N VAL A 63 -0.09 -0.39 12.19
CA VAL A 63 -0.81 0.89 12.24
C VAL A 63 0.15 2.04 12.49
N ILE A 64 0.07 3.06 11.63
CA ILE A 64 0.70 4.37 11.84
C ILE A 64 -0.42 5.37 12.14
N PRO A 65 -0.60 5.80 13.40
CA PRO A 65 -1.65 6.74 13.76
C PRO A 65 -1.46 8.09 13.08
N ILE A 66 -2.54 8.65 12.57
CA ILE A 66 -2.61 10.00 12.01
C ILE A 66 -3.76 10.77 12.67
N ASN A 67 -3.85 12.08 12.43
CA ASN A 67 -4.95 12.93 12.92
C ASN A 67 -5.20 12.79 14.43
N GLY A 68 -4.13 12.78 15.24
CA GLY A 68 -4.22 12.63 16.69
C GLY A 68 -4.76 11.27 17.16
N GLY A 69 -4.63 10.22 16.35
CA GLY A 69 -5.08 8.87 16.68
C GLY A 69 -6.52 8.54 16.24
N THR A 70 -7.20 9.45 15.56
CA THR A 70 -8.58 9.22 15.06
C THR A 70 -8.64 8.46 13.74
N ASN A 71 -7.51 8.28 13.07
CA ASN A 71 -7.37 7.52 11.82
C ASN A 71 -5.94 6.94 11.75
N HIS A 72 -5.68 6.07 10.78
CA HIS A 72 -4.36 5.48 10.58
C HIS A 72 -4.08 5.18 9.10
N VAL A 73 -2.80 4.91 8.83
CA VAL A 73 -2.28 4.42 7.55
C VAL A 73 -1.35 3.25 7.81
N HIS A 74 -0.93 2.56 6.75
CA HIS A 74 0.07 1.51 6.83
C HIS A 74 1.19 1.73 5.82
N LYS A 75 2.37 1.17 6.08
CA LYS A 75 3.48 1.12 5.11
C LYS A 75 3.51 -0.23 4.39
N ILE A 76 3.89 -0.20 3.12
CA ILE A 76 4.11 -1.37 2.28
C ILE A 76 5.50 -1.22 1.66
N ASN A 77 6.30 -2.28 1.73
CA ASN A 77 7.63 -2.35 1.11
C ASN A 77 7.89 -3.76 0.62
N ASP A 78 7.26 -4.12 -0.48
CA ASP A 78 7.22 -5.49 -0.99
C ASP A 78 7.63 -5.56 -2.46
N ASN A 79 8.10 -6.73 -2.88
CA ASN A 79 8.35 -7.02 -4.29
C ASN A 79 7.03 -7.29 -5.01
N VAL A 80 6.98 -6.94 -6.30
CA VAL A 80 6.01 -7.54 -7.22
C VAL A 80 6.58 -8.86 -7.77
N ASP A 81 5.74 -9.67 -8.42
CA ASP A 81 6.20 -10.89 -9.08
C ASP A 81 7.22 -10.62 -10.19
N PHE A 82 7.89 -11.67 -10.64
CA PHE A 82 8.99 -11.56 -11.61
C PHE A 82 8.50 -11.77 -13.04
N LEU A 83 8.86 -10.84 -13.91
CA LEU A 83 8.82 -11.00 -15.36
C LEU A 83 10.02 -10.23 -15.94
N ASP A 84 11.09 -10.95 -16.27
CA ASP A 84 12.38 -10.44 -16.77
C ASP A 84 13.18 -9.55 -15.78
N HIS A 85 12.50 -8.69 -15.02
CA HIS A 85 13.07 -7.86 -13.96
C HIS A 85 12.13 -7.78 -12.73
N PHE A 86 12.66 -7.24 -11.63
CA PHE A 86 11.91 -7.04 -10.39
C PHE A 86 11.52 -5.57 -10.23
N HIS A 87 10.31 -5.33 -9.75
CA HIS A 87 9.94 -4.04 -9.18
C HIS A 87 9.53 -4.19 -7.71
N LYS A 88 9.44 -3.06 -7.01
CA LYS A 88 8.88 -2.98 -5.66
C LYS A 88 7.74 -1.99 -5.57
N ILE A 89 6.82 -2.26 -4.66
CA ILE A 89 5.84 -1.31 -4.16
C ILE A 89 6.36 -0.80 -2.81
N CYS A 90 6.69 0.50 -2.77
CA CYS A 90 7.17 1.19 -1.57
C CYS A 90 6.27 2.41 -1.32
N VAL A 91 5.19 2.23 -0.56
CA VAL A 91 4.16 3.27 -0.37
C VAL A 91 3.59 3.28 1.04
N THR A 92 3.04 4.43 1.42
CA THR A 92 2.13 4.55 2.56
C THR A 92 0.70 4.54 2.01
N THR A 93 -0.18 3.78 2.62
CA THR A 93 -1.59 3.73 2.21
C THR A 93 -2.29 5.07 2.45
N GLY A 94 -3.44 5.27 1.81
CA GLY A 94 -4.37 6.33 2.21
C GLY A 94 -4.96 6.08 3.61
N PRO A 95 -5.61 7.10 4.21
CA PRO A 95 -6.35 6.96 5.46
C PRO A 95 -7.44 5.88 5.37
N ALA A 96 -7.88 5.36 6.52
CA ALA A 96 -8.95 4.38 6.60
C ALA A 96 -10.25 4.88 5.94
N ILE A 97 -10.78 4.08 5.01
CA ILE A 97 -12.08 4.29 4.33
C ILE A 97 -13.09 3.32 4.94
N ARG A 98 -14.02 3.84 5.75
CA ARG A 98 -15.03 3.04 6.44
C ARG A 98 -16.04 2.42 5.47
N ILE A 99 -16.39 1.16 5.71
CA ILE A 99 -17.47 0.46 5.01
C ILE A 99 -18.80 0.82 5.69
N PRO A 100 -19.72 1.52 4.99
CA PRO A 100 -20.97 1.98 5.59
C PRO A 100 -21.79 0.85 6.21
N GLY A 101 -22.29 1.08 7.43
CA GLY A 101 -23.10 0.10 8.16
C GLY A 101 -22.29 -1.01 8.85
N THR A 102 -20.96 -0.91 8.88
CA THR A 102 -20.07 -1.85 9.60
C THR A 102 -19.01 -1.08 10.38
N ASP A 103 -18.27 -1.78 11.23
CA ASP A 103 -17.05 -1.32 11.90
C ASP A 103 -15.78 -1.50 11.04
N LYS A 104 -15.90 -2.10 9.85
CA LYS A 104 -14.79 -2.43 8.96
C LYS A 104 -14.33 -1.25 8.12
N HIS A 105 -13.06 -1.28 7.72
CA HIS A 105 -12.50 -0.33 6.75
C HIS A 105 -11.50 -1.01 5.80
N ILE A 106 -11.14 -0.27 4.76
CA ILE A 106 -10.08 -0.59 3.82
C ILE A 106 -9.17 0.64 3.65
N HIS A 107 -8.01 0.45 3.04
CA HIS A 107 -7.13 1.54 2.63
C HIS A 107 -6.92 1.54 1.13
N LEU A 108 -6.84 2.74 0.55
CA LEU A 108 -6.41 2.92 -0.84
C LEU A 108 -4.89 2.79 -0.95
N ILE A 109 -4.42 2.07 -1.94
CA ILE A 109 -3.01 1.92 -2.32
C ILE A 109 -2.87 2.50 -3.73
N CYS A 110 -2.04 3.52 -3.89
CA CYS A 110 -1.81 4.14 -5.20
C CYS A 110 -0.36 4.60 -5.32
N GLY A 111 0.17 4.57 -6.54
CA GLY A 111 1.54 4.97 -6.80
C GLY A 111 2.10 4.40 -8.08
N GLU A 112 3.43 4.39 -8.13
CA GLU A 112 4.24 3.80 -9.19
C GLU A 112 5.24 2.84 -8.53
N THR A 113 5.54 1.73 -9.19
CA THR A 113 6.60 0.84 -8.71
C THR A 113 7.97 1.52 -8.78
N THR A 114 8.98 0.96 -8.10
CA THR A 114 10.37 1.42 -8.28
C THR A 114 10.78 1.34 -9.74
N VAL A 115 11.51 2.32 -10.26
CA VAL A 115 12.04 2.26 -11.62
C VAL A 115 13.07 1.12 -11.73
N ASN A 116 12.84 0.20 -12.65
CA ASN A 116 13.80 -0.83 -13.04
C ASN A 116 13.70 -1.03 -14.56
N ASP A 117 14.81 -1.42 -15.18
CA ASP A 117 14.90 -1.56 -16.65
C ASP A 117 14.31 -0.37 -17.45
N GLY A 118 14.51 0.85 -16.93
CA GLY A 118 14.08 2.07 -17.59
C GLY A 118 12.59 2.43 -17.47
N HIS A 119 11.74 1.60 -16.84
CA HIS A 119 10.32 1.91 -16.68
C HIS A 119 9.78 1.60 -15.27
N CYS A 120 8.49 1.86 -15.07
CA CYS A 120 7.75 1.56 -13.85
C CYS A 120 6.28 1.32 -14.19
N HIS A 121 5.54 0.71 -13.25
CA HIS A 121 4.13 0.45 -13.40
C HIS A 121 3.32 1.28 -12.42
N LYS A 122 2.31 1.98 -12.93
CA LYS A 122 1.30 2.64 -12.09
C LYS A 122 0.40 1.60 -11.44
N PHE A 123 -0.09 1.88 -10.25
CA PHE A 123 -1.10 1.04 -9.59
C PHE A 123 -2.12 1.87 -8.82
N LEU A 124 -3.31 1.31 -8.67
CA LEU A 124 -4.42 1.87 -7.91
C LEU A 124 -5.34 0.73 -7.49
N PHE A 125 -5.30 0.36 -6.22
CA PHE A 125 -6.10 -0.72 -5.66
C PHE A 125 -6.35 -0.52 -4.18
N THR A 126 -7.10 -1.41 -3.54
CA THR A 126 -7.39 -1.32 -2.11
C THR A 126 -6.78 -2.49 -1.37
N THR A 127 -6.54 -2.31 -0.08
CA THR A 127 -6.40 -3.46 0.80
C THR A 127 -7.70 -4.27 0.83
N GLN A 128 -7.60 -5.53 1.21
CA GLN A 128 -8.74 -6.31 1.65
C GLN A 128 -9.24 -5.78 3.01
N ILE A 129 -10.46 -6.18 3.36
CA ILE A 129 -11.08 -5.84 4.64
C ILE A 129 -10.26 -6.42 5.78
N GLU A 130 -10.15 -5.65 6.86
CA GLU A 130 -9.46 -6.02 8.10
C GLU A 130 -9.86 -7.39 8.65
N ALA A 131 -8.85 -8.11 9.15
CA ALA A 131 -8.88 -9.32 9.96
C ALA A 131 -9.56 -10.57 9.33
N PRO A 132 -8.85 -11.71 9.24
CA PRO A 132 -9.51 -13.01 9.14
C PRO A 132 -10.27 -13.26 10.45
N LEU A 133 -11.60 -13.14 10.40
CA LEU A 133 -12.64 -13.54 11.36
C LEU A 133 -12.22 -13.77 12.82
N VAL A 134 -12.89 -13.07 13.76
CA VAL A 134 -13.22 -13.64 15.08
C VAL A 134 -14.72 -13.81 15.23
#